data_AF-A0A2N8NA13-F1
#
_entry.id   AF-A0A2N8NA13-F1
#
_cell.length_a   1.000
_cell.length_b   1.000
_cell.length_c   1.000
_cell.angle_alpha   90.00
_cell.angle_beta   90.00
_cell.angle_gamma   90.00
#
_symmetry.space_group_name_H-M   'P 1'
#
loop_
_entity.id
_entity.type
_entity.pdbx_description
1 polymer ?
#
loop_
_entity_poly.entity_id
_entity_poly.type
_entity_poly.pdbx_seq_one_letter_code
_entity_poly.pdbx_strand_id
1 'polypeptide(L)'
;MITVSGSEFRANQGKYIDMVVNGQDLILKFRGKGAFKIVPIKEDDDQTAMSEEEFYARIDHSIKQAEEGKVTRQHDDESVEAFINRLLCTD
;
A
#
# COMPACT_ATOMS: atom_id res chain seq x y z
N MET A 1 -16.08 -15.65 -15.23
CA MET A 1 -14.76 -15.21 -15.71
C MET A 1 -14.87 -14.75 -17.15
N ILE A 2 -14.50 -13.50 -17.45
CA ILE A 2 -14.46 -12.91 -18.79
C ILE A 2 -13.04 -12.49 -19.12
N THR A 3 -12.59 -12.76 -20.34
CA THR A 3 -11.28 -12.36 -20.83
C THR A 3 -11.42 -11.34 -21.95
N VAL A 4 -10.80 -10.18 -21.82
CA VAL A 4 -10.86 -9.10 -22.83
C VAL A 4 -9.47 -8.60 -23.19
N SER A 5 -9.36 -7.97 -24.36
CA SER A 5 -8.12 -7.30 -24.75
C SER A 5 -7.98 -5.96 -24.02
N GLY A 6 -6.75 -5.47 -23.95
CA GLY A 6 -6.51 -4.11 -23.43
C GLY A 6 -7.17 -3.00 -24.25
N SER A 7 -7.45 -3.20 -25.55
CA SER A 7 -8.16 -2.20 -26.36
C SER A 7 -9.66 -2.17 -26.02
N GLU A 8 -10.26 -3.35 -25.90
CA GLU A 8 -11.68 -3.50 -25.53
C GLU A 8 -11.96 -2.95 -24.13
N PHE A 9 -11.09 -3.26 -23.17
CA PHE A 9 -11.22 -2.75 -21.81
C PHE A 9 -11.19 -1.22 -21.75
N ARG A 10 -10.30 -0.57 -22.52
CA ARG A 10 -10.22 0.89 -22.55
C ARG A 10 -11.46 1.54 -23.15
N ALA A 11 -12.06 0.93 -24.17
CA ALA A 11 -13.27 1.45 -24.80
C ALA A 11 -14.51 1.32 -23.89
N ASN A 12 -14.54 0.30 -23.02
CA ASN A 12 -15.72 -0.07 -22.22
C ASN A 12 -15.40 -0.17 -20.71
N GLN A 13 -14.52 0.69 -20.18
CA GLN A 13 -13.96 0.54 -18.84
C GLN A 13 -15.03 0.45 -17.73
N GLY A 14 -15.97 1.41 -17.70
CA GLY A 14 -17.01 1.45 -16.65
C GLY A 14 -17.82 0.16 -16.57
N LYS A 15 -18.31 -0.35 -17.71
CA LYS A 15 -19.01 -1.63 -17.80
C LYS A 15 -18.22 -2.78 -17.16
N TYR A 16 -16.93 -2.88 -17.46
CA TYR A 16 -16.11 -3.97 -16.94
C TYR A 16 -15.80 -3.82 -15.45
N ILE A 17 -15.66 -2.59 -14.95
CA ILE A 17 -15.53 -2.33 -13.52
C ILE A 17 -16.82 -2.70 -12.79
N ASP A 18 -18.00 -2.31 -13.30
CA ASP A 18 -19.29 -2.68 -12.72
C ASP A 18 -19.46 -4.20 -12.61
N MET A 19 -19.01 -4.95 -13.62
CA MET A 19 -19.02 -6.42 -13.60
C MET A 19 -18.14 -6.99 -12.47
N VAL A 20 -16.95 -6.42 -12.28
CA VAL A 20 -16.03 -6.82 -11.22
C VAL A 20 -16.59 -6.50 -9.84
N VAL A 21 -17.22 -5.33 -9.66
CA VAL A 21 -17.96 -4.96 -8.44
C VAL A 21 -19.09 -5.93 -8.14
N ASN A 22 -19.78 -6.41 -9.18
CA ASN A 22 -20.83 -7.44 -9.07
C ASN A 22 -20.29 -8.88 -8.87
N GLY A 23 -19.00 -9.03 -8.54
CA GLY A 23 -18.39 -10.32 -8.20
C GLY A 23 -17.95 -11.17 -9.40
N GLN A 24 -17.88 -10.60 -10.61
CA GLN A 24 -17.44 -11.33 -11.79
C GLN A 24 -15.92 -11.19 -12.00
N ASP A 25 -15.25 -12.32 -12.21
CA ASP A 25 -13.83 -12.34 -12.56
C ASP A 25 -13.56 -11.74 -13.95
N LEU A 26 -12.64 -10.77 -14.03
CA LEU A 26 -12.16 -10.16 -15.27
C LEU A 26 -10.66 -10.43 -15.49
N ILE A 27 -10.32 -10.92 -16.68
CA ILE A 27 -8.94 -11.12 -17.14
C ILE A 27 -8.65 -10.17 -18.31
N LEU A 28 -7.62 -9.35 -18.18
CA LEU A 28 -7.08 -8.50 -19.24
C LEU A 28 -5.92 -9.20 -19.94
N LYS A 29 -6.02 -9.40 -21.25
CA LYS A 29 -4.94 -9.95 -22.07
C LYS A 29 -4.30 -8.86 -22.91
N PHE A 30 -3.00 -8.66 -22.72
CA PHE A 30 -2.19 -7.74 -23.51
C PHE A 30 -1.20 -8.51 -24.38
N ARG A 31 -1.17 -8.20 -25.68
CA ARG A 31 -0.19 -8.80 -26.59
C ARG A 31 1.23 -8.45 -26.11
N GLY A 32 2.05 -9.47 -25.88
CA GLY A 32 3.44 -9.32 -25.42
C GLY A 32 3.62 -8.98 -23.93
N LYS A 33 2.54 -8.78 -23.16
CA LYS A 33 2.64 -8.48 -21.71
C LYS A 33 1.94 -9.50 -20.81
N GLY A 34 1.32 -10.53 -21.39
CA GLY A 34 0.64 -11.58 -20.64
C GLY A 34 -0.82 -11.27 -20.31
N ALA A 35 -1.31 -11.90 -19.26
CA ALA A 35 -2.69 -11.78 -18.79
C ALA A 35 -2.70 -11.32 -17.32
N PHE A 36 -3.64 -10.44 -16.97
CA PHE A 36 -3.79 -9.83 -15.66
C PHE A 36 -5.21 -10.05 -15.17
N LYS A 37 -5.42 -10.21 -13.86
CA LYS A 37 -6.75 -10.26 -13.25
C LYS A 37 -7.08 -8.90 -12.64
N ILE A 38 -8.29 -8.40 -12.86
CA ILE A 38 -8.84 -7.26 -12.12
C ILE A 38 -9.76 -7.82 -11.04
N VAL A 39 -9.51 -7.41 -9.79
CA VAL A 39 -10.34 -7.68 -8.62
C VAL A 39 -10.60 -6.36 -7.89
N PRO A 40 -11.76 -6.20 -7.21
CA PRO A 40 -11.95 -5.07 -6.32
C PRO A 40 -10.93 -5.17 -5.18
N ILE A 41 -10.31 -4.04 -4.82
CA ILE A 41 -9.59 -3.93 -3.55
C ILE A 41 -10.66 -3.75 -2.48
N LYS A 42 -10.67 -4.61 -1.46
CA LYS A 42 -11.48 -4.41 -0.26
C LYS A 42 -10.81 -3.34 0.59
N GLU A 43 -11.58 -2.60 1.41
CA GLU A 43 -11.02 -1.61 2.33
C GLU A 43 -9.91 -2.21 3.23
N ASP A 44 -10.07 -3.48 3.64
CA ASP A 44 -9.04 -4.22 4.41
C ASP A 44 -7.82 -4.67 3.58
N ASP A 45 -7.94 -4.74 2.25
CA ASP A 45 -6.87 -5.18 1.32
C ASP A 45 -6.08 -4.00 0.74
N ASP A 46 -6.49 -2.75 1.03
CA ASP A 46 -5.72 -1.56 0.68
C ASP A 46 -4.51 -1.43 1.61
N GLN A 47 -3.45 -2.16 1.29
CA GLN A 47 -2.14 -2.07 1.96
C GLN A 47 -1.54 -0.65 1.96
N THR A 48 -2.15 0.33 1.28
CA THR A 48 -1.74 1.74 1.28
C THR A 48 -2.53 2.62 2.25
N ALA A 49 -3.64 2.12 2.83
CA ALA A 49 -4.45 2.83 3.82
C ALA A 49 -4.55 1.99 5.11
N MET A 50 -3.67 2.26 6.08
CA MET A 50 -3.88 1.73 7.44
C MET A 50 -5.24 2.22 7.97
N SER A 51 -5.97 1.38 8.69
CA SER A 51 -7.24 1.79 9.31
C SER A 51 -7.02 2.88 10.37
N GLU A 52 -8.08 3.59 10.78
CA GLU A 52 -8.01 4.56 11.87
C GLU A 52 -7.54 3.89 13.17
N GLU A 53 -8.05 2.70 13.46
CA GLU A 53 -7.67 1.90 14.62
C GLU A 53 -6.19 1.48 14.56
N GLU A 54 -5.71 1.03 13.40
CA GLU A 54 -4.30 0.67 13.21
C GLU A 54 -3.38 1.89 13.34
N PHE A 55 -3.82 3.05 12.85
CA PHE A 55 -3.10 4.31 12.99
C PHE A 55 -2.90 4.67 14.46
N TYR A 56 -3.97 4.66 15.26
CA TYR A 56 -3.90 4.96 16.69
C TYR A 56 -3.12 3.89 17.48
N ALA A 57 -3.30 2.61 17.15
CA ALA A 57 -2.51 1.54 17.75
C ALA A 57 -1.00 1.72 17.53
N ARG A 58 -0.60 2.23 16.36
CA ARG A 58 0.81 2.53 16.07
C ARG A 58 1.34 3.71 16.87
N ILE A 59 0.53 4.74 17.10
CA ILE A 59 0.89 5.88 17.97
C ILE A 59 1.11 5.39 19.40
N ASP A 60 0.16 4.63 19.95
CA ASP A 60 0.25 4.10 21.31
C ASP A 60 1.48 3.21 21.49
N HIS A 61 1.78 2.38 20.49
CA HIS A 61 2.98 1.57 20.47
C HIS A 61 4.26 2.43 20.49
N SER A 62 4.33 3.49 19.68
CA SER A 62 5.49 4.41 19.66
C SER A 62 5.66 5.18 20.98
N ILE A 63 4.57 5.58 21.64
CA ILE A 63 4.61 6.20 22.97
C ILE A 63 5.21 5.21 23.98
N LYS A 64 4.72 3.96 24.00
CA LYS A 64 5.25 2.91 24.88
C LYS A 64 6.73 2.64 24.63
N GLN A 65 7.17 2.61 23.36
CA GLN A 65 8.60 2.49 23.04
C GLN A 65 9.43 3.64 23.64
N ALA A 66 8.91 4.86 23.63
CA ALA A 66 9.58 6.01 24.24
C ALA A 66 9.66 5.90 25.77
N GLU A 67 8.58 5.47 26.43
CA GLU A 67 8.54 5.21 27.86
C GLU A 67 9.53 4.10 28.28
N GLU A 68 9.64 3.05 27.46
CA GLU A 68 10.59 1.95 27.64
C GLU A 68 12.04 2.31 27.25
N GLY A 69 12.29 3.53 26.79
CA GLY A 69 13.62 3.98 26.36
C GLY A 69 14.10 3.38 25.02
N LYS A 70 13.22 2.71 24.26
CA LYS A 70 13.47 2.20 22.90
C LYS A 70 13.40 3.33 21.87
N VAL A 71 14.23 4.36 22.08
CA VAL A 71 14.29 5.56 21.24
C VAL A 71 15.72 5.82 20.79
N THR A 72 15.85 6.31 19.57
CA THR A 72 17.12 6.81 19.05
C THR A 72 17.20 8.30 19.36
N ARG A 73 18.13 8.68 20.24
CA ARG A 73 18.37 10.08 20.62
C ARG A 73 19.52 10.66 19.80
N GLN A 74 19.39 11.94 19.46
CA GLN A 74 20.50 12.75 18.98
C GLN A 74 21.51 12.93 20.12
N HIS A 75 22.80 12.81 19.82
CA HIS A 75 23.85 13.09 20.80
C HIS A 75 24.05 14.60 20.98
N ASP A 76 24.54 15.03 22.14
CA ASP A 76 24.63 16.44 22.51
C ASP A 76 25.50 17.28 21.54
N ASP A 77 26.47 16.67 20.88
CA ASP A 77 27.41 17.28 19.93
C ASP A 77 27.16 16.88 18.45
N GLU A 78 26.10 16.11 18.20
CA GLU A 78 25.75 15.63 16.86
C GLU A 78 24.90 16.67 16.11
N SER A 79 25.19 16.94 14.84
CA SER A 79 24.32 17.78 14.01
C SER A 79 23.04 17.02 13.62
N VAL A 80 21.96 17.75 13.34
CA VAL A 80 20.69 17.13 12.88
C VAL A 80 20.89 16.29 11.62
N GLU A 81 21.75 16.74 10.69
CA GLU A 81 22.07 16.00 9.48
C GLU A 81 22.82 14.70 9.79
N ALA A 82 23.81 14.74 10.70
CA ALA A 82 24.53 13.54 11.13
C ALA A 82 23.59 12.54 11.84
N PHE A 83 22.68 13.04 12.68
CA PHE A 83 21.65 12.24 13.34
C PHE A 83 20.74 11.54 12.33
N ILE A 84 20.21 12.27 11.35
CA ILE A 84 19.33 11.72 10.30
C ILE A 84 20.09 10.68 9.48
N ASN A 85 21.33 10.95 9.08
CA ASN A 85 22.13 9.98 8.33
C ASN A 85 22.38 8.70 9.15
N ARG A 86 22.66 8.81 10.44
CA ARG A 86 22.81 7.65 11.34
C ARG A 86 21.50 6.87 11.52
N LEU A 87 20.38 7.59 11.62
CA LEU A 87 19.05 7.00 11.76
C LEU A 87 18.61 6.24 10.49
N LEU A 88 18.97 6.75 9.31
CA LEU A 88 18.54 6.18 8.02
C LEU A 88 19.51 5.14 7.45
N CYS A 89 20.78 5.13 7.87
CA CYS A 89 21.83 4.22 7.38
C CYS A 89 22.14 3.07 8.36
N THR A 90 21.15 2.60 9.12
CA THR A 90 21.29 1.38 9.93
C THR A 90 20.87 0.17 9.08
N ASP A 91 21.84 -0.65 8.69
CA ASP A 91 21.63 -2.01 8.15
C ASP A 91 20.93 -2.93 9.18
#